data_AF-A0A0G9H8G4-F1
#
_entry.id   AF-A0A0G9H8G4-F1
#
_cell.length_a   1.000
_cell.length_b   1.000
_cell.length_c   1.000
_cell.angle_alpha   90.00
_cell.angle_beta   90.00
_cell.angle_gamma   90.00
#
_symmetry.space_group_name_H-M   'P 1'
#
loop_
_entity.id
_entity.type
_entity.pdbx_description
1 polymer ?
#
loop_
_entity_poly.entity_id
_entity_poly.type
_entity_poly.pdbx_seq_one_letter_code
_entity_poly.pdbx_strand_id
1 'polypeptide(L)'
;MFDLTDVKFVKRVVVGSDNPNQMNSEAKIEEARALLNRCLTDSPRGSIIATEKSFTILQIGEHQVVLQWICYHVGFPRKPSWLVGE
;
A
#
# COMPACT_ATOMS: atom_id res chain seq x y z
N MET A 1 -0.11 13.32 -20.39
CA MET A 1 1.12 13.16 -19.59
C MET A 1 0.71 13.35 -18.13
N PHE A 2 1.12 12.48 -17.22
CA PHE A 2 0.83 12.63 -15.78
C PHE A 2 1.84 13.61 -15.17
N ASP A 3 1.36 14.61 -14.44
CA ASP A 3 2.18 15.61 -13.75
C ASP A 3 1.99 15.45 -12.23
N LEU A 4 3.10 15.52 -11.47
CA LEU A 4 3.04 15.45 -10.02
C LEU A 4 2.30 16.64 -9.39
N THR A 5 2.26 17.78 -10.07
CA THR A 5 1.51 18.97 -9.64
C THR A 5 -0.01 18.77 -9.67
N ASP A 6 -0.50 17.79 -10.44
CA ASP A 6 -1.92 17.42 -10.46
C ASP A 6 -2.33 16.58 -9.24
N VAL A 7 -1.38 16.05 -8.47
CA VAL A 7 -1.68 15.17 -7.33
C VAL A 7 -2.21 15.97 -6.15
N LYS A 8 -3.48 15.76 -5.80
CA LYS A 8 -4.16 16.41 -4.66
C LYS A 8 -4.49 15.45 -3.54
N PHE A 9 -4.37 14.14 -3.79
CA PHE A 9 -4.62 13.10 -2.82
C PHE A 9 -3.62 11.96 -3.03
N VAL A 10 -3.07 11.44 -1.93
CA VAL A 10 -2.13 10.32 -1.96
C VAL A 10 -2.68 9.21 -1.07
N LYS A 11 -2.85 8.02 -1.67
CA LYS A 11 -3.17 6.80 -0.93
C LYS A 11 -1.91 5.97 -0.75
N ARG A 12 -1.61 5.58 0.49
CA ARG A 12 -0.60 4.56 0.79
C ARG A 12 -1.26 3.19 0.82
N VAL A 13 -0.72 2.24 0.07
CA VAL A 13 -1.17 0.84 0.05
C VAL A 13 0.02 -0.05 0.39
N VAL A 14 -0.02 -0.67 1.57
CA VAL A 14 1.02 -1.60 2.03
C VAL A 14 0.64 -3.02 1.62
N VAL A 15 1.51 -3.67 0.86
CA VAL A 15 1.35 -5.07 0.43
C VAL A 15 2.46 -5.89 1.07
N GLY A 16 2.10 -6.81 1.96
CA GLY A 16 3.03 -7.63 2.74
C GLY A 16 2.75 -7.54 4.24
N SER A 17 3.74 -7.88 5.07
CA SER A 17 3.62 -7.78 6.54
C SER A 17 4.62 -6.76 7.07
N ASP A 18 4.12 -5.66 7.63
CA ASP A 18 4.87 -4.54 8.21
C ASP A 18 4.81 -4.49 9.74
N ASN A 19 3.97 -5.34 10.37
CA ASN A 19 3.81 -5.41 11.81
C ASN A 19 4.31 -6.75 12.38
N PRO A 20 5.34 -6.75 13.24
CA PRO A 20 5.88 -7.98 13.85
C PRO A 20 4.91 -8.68 14.80
N ASN A 21 4.02 -7.93 15.43
CA ASN A 21 3.07 -8.48 16.40
C ASN A 21 1.85 -9.10 15.70
N GLN A 22 1.67 -8.82 14.40
CA GLN A 22 0.54 -9.29 13.63
C GLN A 22 0.95 -9.49 12.16
N MET A 23 1.41 -10.70 11.84
CA MET A 23 1.62 -11.09 10.44
C MET A 23 0.30 -11.01 9.68
N ASN A 24 0.33 -10.41 8.49
CA ASN A 24 -0.85 -10.37 7.64
C ASN A 24 -1.10 -11.78 7.09
N SER A 25 -2.36 -12.21 7.12
CA SER A 25 -2.78 -13.41 6.42
C SER A 25 -2.76 -13.18 4.91
N GLU A 26 -2.68 -14.26 4.13
CA GLU A 26 -2.74 -14.16 2.66
C GLU A 26 -4.01 -13.41 2.20
N ALA A 27 -5.14 -13.62 2.88
CA ALA A 27 -6.39 -12.91 2.59
C ALA A 27 -6.24 -11.38 2.74
N LYS A 28 -5.59 -10.90 3.82
CA LYS A 28 -5.32 -9.46 4.00
C LYS A 28 -4.35 -8.91 2.96
N ILE A 29 -3.34 -9.70 2.57
CA ILE A 29 -2.40 -9.31 1.52
C ILE A 29 -3.16 -9.18 0.19
N GLU A 30 -4.09 -10.10 -0.10
CA GLU A 30 -4.88 -10.05 -1.32
C GLU A 30 -5.89 -8.90 -1.32
N GLU A 31 -6.48 -8.54 -0.18
CA GLU A 31 -7.29 -7.32 -0.04
C GLU A 31 -6.48 -6.06 -0.35
N ALA A 32 -5.24 -5.98 0.15
CA ALA A 32 -4.35 -4.86 -0.15
C ALA A 32 -3.96 -4.81 -1.64
N ARG A 33 -3.70 -5.96 -2.27
CA ARG A 33 -3.45 -6.05 -3.72
C ARG A 33 -4.68 -5.62 -4.52
N ALA A 34 -5.87 -6.08 -4.13
CA ALA A 34 -7.13 -5.70 -4.77
C ALA A 34 -7.36 -4.19 -4.67
N LEU A 35 -7.07 -3.59 -3.51
CA LEU A 35 -7.12 -2.14 -3.33
C LEU A 35 -6.12 -1.41 -4.23
N LEU A 36 -4.87 -1.89 -4.32
CA LEU A 36 -3.86 -1.32 -5.22
C LEU A 36 -4.31 -1.39 -6.68
N ASN A 37 -4.81 -2.55 -7.13
CA ASN A 37 -5.32 -2.72 -8.48
C ASN A 37 -6.45 -1.74 -8.75
N ARG A 38 -7.40 -1.62 -7.83
CA ARG A 38 -8.51 -0.67 -7.93
C ARG A 38 -8.02 0.77 -8.04
N CYS A 39 -7.00 1.16 -7.27
CA CYS A 39 -6.38 2.49 -7.36
C CYS A 39 -5.83 2.79 -8.77
N LEU A 40 -5.37 1.76 -9.49
CA LEU A 40 -4.73 1.89 -10.80
C LEU A 40 -5.69 1.68 -11.99
N THR A 41 -6.90 1.18 -11.74
CA THR A 41 -7.91 0.89 -12.78
C THR A 41 -9.15 1.75 -12.70
N ASP A 42 -9.67 2.01 -11.51
CA ASP A 42 -10.96 2.69 -11.32
C ASP A 42 -10.81 4.21 -11.41
N SER A 43 -11.90 4.91 -11.72
CA SER A 43 -11.91 6.38 -11.77
C SER A 43 -12.05 7.01 -10.38
N PRO A 44 -11.31 8.09 -10.07
CA PRO A 44 -10.22 8.66 -10.85
C PRO A 44 -9.01 7.72 -10.87
N ARG A 45 -8.40 7.51 -12.04
CA ARG A 45 -7.26 6.60 -12.18
C ARG A 45 -6.04 7.18 -11.50
N GLY A 46 -5.52 6.49 -10.50
CA GLY A 46 -4.31 6.87 -9.80
C GLY A 46 -3.05 6.53 -10.60
N SER A 47 -1.93 7.12 -10.19
CA SER A 47 -0.59 6.79 -10.70
C SER A 47 0.35 6.52 -9.53
N ILE A 48 1.25 5.54 -9.68
CA ILE A 48 2.28 5.29 -8.68
C ILE A 48 3.27 6.46 -8.72
N ILE A 49 3.38 7.18 -7.60
CA ILE A 49 4.28 8.32 -7.46
C ILE A 49 5.53 7.97 -6.63
N ALA A 50 5.46 6.91 -5.82
CA ALA A 50 6.59 6.37 -5.08
C ALA A 50 6.35 4.90 -4.72
N THR A 51 7.44 4.17 -4.51
CA THR A 51 7.44 2.79 -4.03
C THR A 51 8.54 2.62 -2.98
N GLU A 52 8.17 2.17 -1.79
CA GLU A 52 9.10 1.84 -0.71
C GLU A 52 9.20 0.32 -0.61
N LYS A 53 10.38 -0.25 -0.85
CA LYS A 53 10.63 -1.68 -0.67
C LYS A 53 11.28 -1.89 0.68
N SER A 54 10.63 -2.64 1.55
CA SER A 54 11.01 -2.75 2.95
C SER A 54 11.22 -4.19 3.34
N PHE A 55 12.23 -4.40 4.17
CA PHE A 55 12.60 -5.67 4.73
C PHE A 55 13.15 -5.45 6.14
N THR A 56 12.79 -6.31 7.07
CA THR A 56 13.26 -6.21 8.45
C THR A 56 13.29 -7.60 9.07
N ILE A 57 14.34 -7.85 9.83
CA ILE A 57 14.50 -9.05 10.64
C ILE A 57 14.42 -8.62 12.10
N LEU A 58 13.51 -9.22 12.85
CA LEU A 58 13.32 -8.93 14.27
C LEU A 58 13.56 -10.19 15.08
N GLN A 59 14.27 -10.03 16.19
CA GLN A 59 14.43 -11.07 17.20
C GLN A 59 13.38 -10.83 18.29
N ILE A 60 12.50 -11.80 18.48
CA ILE A 60 11.41 -11.76 19.47
C ILE A 60 11.57 -12.99 20.35
N GLY A 61 12.21 -12.82 21.51
CA GLY A 61 12.64 -13.93 22.35
C GLY A 61 13.67 -14.80 21.61
N GLU A 62 13.38 -16.10 21.49
CA GLU A 62 14.21 -17.06 20.74
C GLU A 62 13.78 -17.22 19.28
N HIS A 63 12.77 -16.47 18.83
CA HIS A 63 12.25 -16.55 17.47
C HIS A 63 12.77 -15.40 16.60
N GLN A 64 13.11 -15.74 15.36
CA GLN A 64 13.39 -14.76 14.33
C GLN A 64 12.16 -14.59 13.43
N VAL A 65 11.67 -13.35 13.35
CA VAL A 65 10.56 -12.97 12.48
C VAL A 65 11.11 -12.15 11.32
N VAL A 66 10.70 -12.52 10.11
CA VAL A 66 11.04 -11.81 8.88
C VAL A 66 9.81 -11.05 8.40
N LEU A 67 9.96 -9.74 8.29
CA LEU A 67 8.95 -8.85 7.74
C LEU A 67 9.40 -8.38 6.36
N GLN A 68 8.49 -8.46 5.41
CA GLN A 68 8.70 -7.97 4.05
C GLN A 68 7.42 -7.35 3.53
N TRP A 69 7.54 -6.14 3.00
CA TRP A 69 6.41 -5.43 2.40
C TRP A 69 6.88 -4.40 1.38
N ILE A 70 5.93 -3.97 0.55
CA ILE A 70 6.10 -2.84 -0.35
C ILE A 70 5.00 -1.83 -0.04
N CYS A 71 5.36 -0.58 0.21
CA CYS A 71 4.40 0.52 0.30
C CYS A 71 4.32 1.24 -1.05
N TYR A 72 3.16 1.19 -1.69
CA TYR A 72 2.86 1.93 -2.91
C TYR A 72 2.17 3.23 -2.55
N HIS A 73 2.69 4.34 -3.08
CA HIS A 73 2.08 5.65 -2.95
C HIS A 73 1.38 5.95 -4.26
N VAL A 74 0.05 5.95 -4.23
CA VAL A 74 -0.76 6.23 -5.41
C VAL A 74 -1.30 7.65 -5.32
N GLY A 75 -0.87 8.48 -6.25
CA GLY A 75 -1.33 9.86 -6.39
C GLY A 75 -2.59 9.93 -7.25
N PHE A 76 -3.53 10.78 -6.83
CA PHE A 76 -4.78 11.05 -7.53
C PHE A 76 -5.04 12.56 -7.68
N PRO A 77 -5.72 12.99 -8.75
CA PRO A 77 -6.12 14.38 -8.93
C PRO A 77 -7.23 14.85 -7.99
N ARG A 78 -7.96 13.90 -7.40
CA ARG A 78 -8.97 14.10 -6.35
C ARG A 78 -9.15 12.80 -5.59
N LYS A 79 -9.69 12.85 -4.36
CA LYS A 79 -10.02 11.64 -3.60
C LYS A 79 -11.05 10.77 -4.36
N PRO A 80 -10.77 9.48 -4.60
CA PRO A 80 -11.76 8.55 -5.11
C PRO A 80 -12.98 8.42 -4.19
N SER A 81 -14.20 8.47 -4.75
CA SER A 81 -15.44 8.38 -3.96
C SER A 81 -15.66 7.02 -3.30
N TRP A 82 -15.03 5.98 -3.84
CA TRP A 82 -15.08 4.62 -3.31
C TRP A 82 -14.07 4.35 -2.19
N LEU A 83 -13.13 5.27 -1.92
CA LEU A 83 -12.31 5.26 -0.70
C LEU A 83 -13.15 5.83 0.45
N VAL A 84 -14.09 5.01 0.93
CA VAL A 84 -14.94 5.32 2.08
C VAL A 84 -14.20 4.93 3.37
N GLY A 85 -14.32 5.74 4.42
CA GLY A 85 -13.80 5.40 5.75
C GLY A 85 -12.35 5.82 6.06
N GLU A 86 -11.76 6.68 5.23
CA GLU A 86 -10.53 7.42 5.53
C GLU A 86 -10.77 8.92 5.61
#